data_AF-A0A7L6AUR1-F1
#
_entry.id   AF-A0A7L6AUR1-F1
#
_cell.length_a   1.000
_cell.length_b   1.000
_cell.length_c   1.000
_cell.angle_alpha   90.00
_cell.angle_beta   90.00
_cell.angle_gamma   90.00
#
_symmetry.space_group_name_H-M   'P 1'
#
loop_
_entity.id
_entity.type
_entity.pdbx_description
1 polymer ?
#
loop_
_entity_poly.entity_id
_entity_poly.type
_entity_poly.pdbx_seq_one_letter_code
_entity_poly.pdbx_strand_id
1 'polypeptide(L)'
;MENPVINMTSDDLMVVHKHTRRLAIHVGTNDSPQKNLVCSFLEDNQDMNAAVIAPNEDHQHLARRVVSFLSAYMRINDADEMKRDVLRCIENLQYKHPF
;
A
#
# COMPACT_ATOMS: atom_id res chain seq x y z
N MET A 1 -18.51 -8.97 -7.22
CA MET A 1 -17.87 -8.45 -5.99
C MET A 1 -17.03 -7.25 -6.39
N GLU A 2 -16.92 -6.24 -5.53
CA GLU A 2 -16.15 -5.03 -5.84
C GLU A 2 -14.72 -5.14 -5.29
N ASN A 3 -13.81 -4.39 -5.92
CA ASN A 3 -12.44 -4.23 -5.46
C ASN A 3 -12.39 -3.34 -4.20
N PRO A 4 -11.37 -3.51 -3.34
CA PRO A 4 -11.10 -2.57 -2.26
C PRO A 4 -10.96 -1.12 -2.76
N VAL A 5 -11.44 -0.16 -1.99
CA VAL A 5 -11.31 1.28 -2.31
C VAL A 5 -9.97 1.78 -1.78
N ILE A 6 -9.21 2.48 -2.63
CA ILE A 6 -7.95 3.13 -2.25
C ILE A 6 -8.19 4.63 -2.03
N ASN A 7 -7.82 5.12 -0.85
CA ASN A 7 -7.83 6.54 -0.51
C ASN A 7 -6.41 6.99 -0.16
N MET A 8 -6.02 8.19 -0.60
CA MET A 8 -4.79 8.83 -0.14
C MET A 8 -5.10 9.87 0.93
N THR A 9 -4.33 9.83 2.01
CA THR A 9 -4.30 10.87 3.04
C THR A 9 -3.05 11.75 2.88
N SER A 10 -3.03 12.92 3.51
CA SER A 10 -1.99 13.95 3.32
C SER A 10 -0.59 13.53 3.80
N ASP A 11 -0.48 12.49 4.63
CA ASP A 11 0.71 12.18 5.41
C ASP A 11 1.43 10.92 4.89
N ASP A 12 1.70 10.85 3.58
CA ASP A 12 2.38 9.72 2.92
C ASP A 12 1.74 8.35 3.16
N LEU A 13 0.43 8.39 3.35
CA LEU A 13 -0.37 7.28 3.82
C LEU A 13 -1.48 6.96 2.81
N MET A 14 -1.44 5.74 2.28
CA MET A 14 -2.47 5.13 1.45
C MET A 14 -3.35 4.23 2.32
N VAL A 15 -4.67 4.36 2.23
CA VAL A 15 -5.61 3.55 2.99
C VAL A 15 -6.49 2.74 2.05
N VAL A 16 -6.48 1.42 2.23
CA VAL A 16 -7.24 0.45 1.45
C VAL A 16 -8.39 -0.09 2.30
N HIS A 17 -9.63 0.06 1.83
CA HIS A 17 -10.83 -0.33 2.57
C HIS A 17 -11.65 -1.38 1.83
N LYS A 18 -12.15 -2.39 2.54
CA LYS A 18 -13.14 -3.34 2.04
C LYS A 18 -14.04 -3.87 3.15
N HIS A 19 -15.32 -3.46 3.17
CA HIS A 19 -16.40 -3.81 4.10
C HIS A 19 -16.02 -3.92 5.59
N THR A 20 -15.25 -4.94 5.97
CA THR A 20 -14.82 -5.25 7.34
C THR A 20 -13.33 -5.04 7.60
N ARG A 21 -12.52 -4.77 6.58
CA ARG A 21 -11.05 -4.65 6.66
C ARG A 21 -10.60 -3.28 6.21
N ARG A 22 -9.64 -2.72 6.96
CA ARG A 22 -8.95 -1.48 6.63
C ARG A 22 -7.45 -1.73 6.75
N LEU A 23 -6.72 -1.34 5.72
CA LEU A 23 -5.26 -1.38 5.69
C LEU A 23 -4.73 0.04 5.49
N ALA A 24 -3.94 0.52 6.42
CA ALA A 24 -3.15 1.75 6.30
C ALA A 24 -1.76 1.37 5.79
N ILE A 25 -1.26 2.03 4.75
CA ILE A 25 0.03 1.77 4.14
C ILE A 25 0.85 3.05 4.14
N HIS A 26 1.92 3.06 4.94
CA HIS A 26 2.87 4.16 5.02
C HIS A 26 4.02 3.93 4.05
N VAL A 27 4.24 4.87 3.12
CA VAL A 27 5.44 4.89 2.26
C VAL A 27 6.56 5.60 3.02
N GLY A 28 7.48 4.85 3.60
CA GLY A 28 8.67 5.45 4.21
C GLY A 28 9.62 5.97 3.13
N THR A 29 9.85 7.29 3.11
CA THR A 29 10.86 7.99 2.30
C THR A 29 12.13 8.28 3.09
N ASN A 30 12.44 7.47 4.11
CA ASN A 30 13.72 7.61 4.82
C ASN A 30 14.87 7.52 3.81
N ASP A 31 15.95 8.28 4.03
CA ASP A 31 17.20 8.36 3.23
C ASP A 31 17.94 7.02 2.98
N SER A 32 17.27 5.88 3.20
CA SER A 32 17.72 4.55 2.87
C SER A 32 17.40 4.22 1.40
N PRO A 33 18.25 3.45 0.71
CA PRO A 33 17.99 2.96 -0.65
C PRO A 33 16.80 1.98 -0.74
N GLN A 34 16.16 1.66 0.39
CA GLN A 34 15.01 0.77 0.49
C GLN A 34 13.75 1.59 0.73
N LYS A 35 12.81 1.49 -0.20
CA LYS A 35 11.43 1.97 -0.01
C LYS A 35 10.67 0.91 0.78
N ASN A 36 10.22 1.31 1.97
CA ASN A 36 9.48 0.45 2.88
C ASN A 36 8.00 0.85 2.84
N LEU A 37 7.12 -0.13 2.61
CA LEU A 37 5.69 0.04 2.83
C LEU A 37 5.31 -0.67 4.12
N VAL A 38 4.97 0.10 5.14
CA VAL A 38 4.45 -0.47 6.39
C VAL A 38 2.94 -0.49 6.31
N CYS A 39 2.39 -1.69 6.27
CA CYS A 39 0.96 -1.97 6.31
C CYS A 39 0.52 -2.13 7.76
N SER A 40 -0.31 -1.23 8.28
CA SER A 40 -0.96 -1.33 9.59
C SER A 40 -2.44 -1.69 9.43
N PHE A 41 -2.92 -2.67 10.18
CA PHE A 41 -4.31 -3.11 10.16
C PHE A 41 -4.78 -3.57 11.54
N LEU A 42 -6.09 -3.51 11.75
CA LEU A 42 -6.72 -3.98 12.98
C LEU A 42 -7.33 -5.37 12.72
N GLU A 43 -6.93 -6.36 13.50
CA GLU A 43 -7.53 -7.70 13.51
C GLU A 43 -7.89 -8.05 14.96
N ASP A 44 -9.16 -8.39 15.22
CA ASP A 44 -9.66 -8.71 16.57
C ASP A 44 -9.30 -7.67 17.66
N ASN A 45 -9.41 -6.38 17.34
CA ASN A 45 -9.01 -5.24 18.20
C ASN A 45 -7.51 -5.19 18.56
N GLN A 46 -6.66 -5.91 17.82
CA GLN A 46 -5.21 -5.80 17.93
C GLN A 46 -4.61 -5.09 16.71
N ASP A 47 -3.69 -4.17 16.98
CA ASP A 47 -2.90 -3.51 15.94
C ASP A 47 -1.85 -4.48 15.40
N MET A 48 -2.02 -4.87 14.15
CA MET A 48 -1.10 -5.69 13.40
C MET A 48 -0.31 -4.83 12.41
N ASN A 49 0.99 -5.11 12.29
CA ASN A 49 1.87 -4.43 11.36
C ASN A 49 2.56 -5.47 10.46
N ALA A 50 2.55 -5.22 9.16
CA ALA A 50 3.29 -6.00 8.17
C ALA A 50 4.13 -5.05 7.31
N ALA A 51 5.41 -5.36 7.13
CA ALA A 51 6.27 -4.58 6.25
C ALA A 51 6.40 -5.26 4.89
N VAL A 52 6.06 -4.54 3.83
CA VAL A 52 6.37 -4.90 2.45
C VAL A 52 7.60 -4.10 2.02
N ILE A 53 8.73 -4.79 1.91
CA ILE A 53 10.03 -4.20 1.56
C ILE A 53 10.31 -4.54 0.09
N ALA A 54 10.64 -3.57 -0.74
CA ALA A 54 11.16 -3.84 -2.09
C ALA A 54 12.66 -3.48 -2.13
N PRO A 55 13.55 -4.43 -2.44
CA PRO A 55 14.92 -4.10 -2.76
C PRO A 55 14.94 -3.36 -4.10
N ASN A 56 15.50 -2.15 -4.10
CA ASN A 56 15.56 -1.17 -5.19
C ASN A 56 14.30 -0.30 -5.37
N GLU A 57 14.51 0.93 -5.82
CA GLU A 57 13.50 1.99 -6.01
C GLU A 57 12.46 1.71 -7.11
N ASP A 58 12.21 0.46 -7.46
CA ASP A 58 11.23 0.09 -8.48
C ASP A 58 9.82 0.10 -7.88
N HIS A 59 9.07 1.17 -8.16
CA HIS A 59 7.70 1.34 -7.67
C HIS A 59 6.76 0.29 -8.26
N GLN A 60 7.02 -0.26 -9.45
CA GLN A 60 6.19 -1.31 -10.01
C GLN A 60 6.37 -2.62 -9.25
N HIS A 61 7.61 -2.95 -8.89
CA HIS A 61 7.89 -4.10 -8.04
C HIS A 61 7.24 -3.92 -6.66
N LEU A 62 7.37 -2.73 -6.07
CA LEU A 62 6.73 -2.42 -4.80
C LEU A 62 5.20 -2.54 -4.88
N ALA A 63 4.55 -1.91 -5.88
CA ALA A 63 3.11 -2.01 -6.11
C ALA A 63 2.67 -3.47 -6.30
N ARG A 64 3.43 -4.27 -7.05
CA ARG A 64 3.13 -5.71 -7.22
C ARG A 64 3.18 -6.46 -5.90
N ARG A 65 4.17 -6.19 -5.03
CA ARG A 65 4.26 -6.82 -3.71
C ARG A 65 3.09 -6.42 -2.82
N VAL A 66 2.66 -5.17 -2.85
CA VAL A 66 1.47 -4.68 -2.13
C VAL A 66 0.22 -5.39 -2.61
N VAL A 67 -0.02 -5.47 -3.92
CA VAL A 67 -1.20 -6.14 -4.45
C VAL A 67 -1.19 -7.63 -4.13
N SER A 68 -0.01 -8.28 -4.16
CA SER A 68 0.11 -9.67 -3.73
C SER A 68 -0.25 -9.83 -2.26
N PHE A 69 0.21 -8.93 -1.39
CA PHE A 69 -0.16 -8.93 0.03
C PHE A 69 -1.65 -8.68 0.22
N LEU A 70 -2.18 -7.65 -0.43
CA LEU A 70 -3.60 -7.33 -0.40
C LEU A 70 -4.43 -8.51 -0.89
N SER A 71 -4.02 -9.23 -1.94
CA SER A 71 -4.78 -10.36 -2.47
C SER A 71 -4.82 -11.55 -1.51
N ALA A 72 -3.77 -11.73 -0.71
CA ALA A 72 -3.73 -12.73 0.36
C ALA A 72 -4.55 -12.28 1.58
N TYR A 73 -4.52 -11.00 1.92
CA TYR A 73 -5.19 -10.43 3.08
C TYR A 73 -6.66 -10.05 2.82
N MET A 74 -7.06 -9.80 1.59
CA MET A 74 -8.43 -9.46 1.19
C MET A 74 -8.68 -9.95 -0.24
N ARG A 75 -9.86 -10.48 -0.51
CA ARG A 75 -10.19 -10.93 -1.88
C ARG A 75 -10.17 -9.73 -2.84
N ILE A 76 -9.28 -9.73 -3.81
CA ILE A 76 -9.25 -8.77 -4.93
C ILE A 76 -9.80 -9.50 -6.18
N ASN A 77 -10.64 -8.83 -6.96
CA ASN A 77 -11.20 -9.42 -8.19
C ASN A 77 -10.42 -9.01 -9.43
N ASP A 78 -9.97 -7.76 -9.51
CA ASP A 78 -9.07 -7.28 -10.57
C ASP A 78 -7.76 -6.79 -9.94
N ALA A 79 -6.76 -7.67 -9.97
CA ALA A 79 -5.43 -7.39 -9.43
C ALA A 79 -4.64 -6.41 -10.30
N ASP A 80 -4.92 -6.32 -11.59
CA ASP A 80 -4.21 -5.43 -12.51
C ASP A 80 -4.69 -3.99 -12.35
N GLU A 81 -6.01 -3.78 -12.20
CA GLU A 81 -6.58 -2.49 -11.79
C GLU A 81 -6.02 -2.05 -10.44
N MET A 82 -6.07 -2.91 -9.43
CA MET A 82 -5.53 -2.62 -8.11
C MET A 82 -4.03 -2.25 -8.17
N LYS A 83 -3.24 -2.93 -9.01
CA LYS A 83 -1.82 -2.63 -9.17
C LYS A 83 -1.61 -1.24 -9.75
N ARG A 84 -2.42 -0.84 -10.74
CA ARG A 84 -2.35 0.51 -11.33
C ARG A 84 -2.70 1.58 -10.31
N ASP A 85 -3.72 1.36 -9.50
CA ASP A 85 -4.13 2.33 -8.49
C ASP A 85 -3.12 2.45 -7.34
N VAL A 86 -2.58 1.32 -6.86
CA VAL A 86 -1.48 1.33 -5.87
C VAL A 86 -0.25 2.03 -6.42
N LEU A 87 0.14 1.74 -7.67
CA LEU A 87 1.28 2.40 -8.32
C LEU A 87 1.08 3.92 -8.39
N ARG A 88 -0.09 4.37 -8.86
CA ARG A 88 -0.44 5.79 -8.91
C ARG A 88 -0.35 6.44 -7.54
N CYS A 89 -0.74 5.74 -6.48
CA CYS A 89 -0.63 6.26 -5.11
C CYS A 89 0.84 6.39 -4.68
N ILE A 90 1.66 5.35 -4.89
CA ILE A 90 3.09 5.38 -4.55
C ILE A 90 3.81 6.51 -5.28
N GLU A 91 3.51 6.71 -6.57
CA GLU A 91 4.06 7.79 -7.38
C GLU A 91 3.61 9.17 -6.87
N ASN A 92 2.32 9.34 -6.58
CA ASN A 92 1.78 10.62 -6.08
C ASN A 92 2.30 11.01 -4.69
N LEU A 93 2.55 10.04 -3.81
CA LEU A 93 3.12 10.29 -2.48
C LEU A 93 4.56 10.80 -2.60
N GLN A 94 5.35 10.24 -3.53
CA GLN A 94 6.72 10.73 -3.78
C GLN A 94 6.75 12.12 -4.42
N TYR A 95 5.79 12.45 -5.29
CA TYR A 95 5.73 13.78 -5.92
C TYR A 95 5.39 14.91 -4.95
N LYS A 96 4.74 14.63 -3.82
CA LYS A 96 4.41 15.64 -2.80
C LYS A 96 5.61 16.05 -1.94
N HIS A 97 6.66 15.23 -1.92
CA HIS A 97 7.93 15.52 -1.28
C HIS A 97 9.07 15.39 -2.30
N PRO A 98 9.18 16.32 -3.28
CA PRO A 98 10.38 16.41 -4.08
C PRO A 98 11.51 16.84 -3.13
N PHE A 99 12.64 16.15 -3.23
CA PHE A 99 13.89 16.51 -2.54
C PHE A 99 14.18 18.01 -2.55
#